data_AF-A0A0W1I891-F1
#
_entry.id   AF-A0A0W1I891-F1
#
_cell.length_a   1.000
_cell.length_b   1.000
_cell.length_c   1.000
_cell.angle_alpha   90.00
_cell.angle_beta   90.00
_cell.angle_gamma   90.00
#
_symmetry.space_group_name_H-M   'P 1'
#
loop_
_entity.id
_entity.type
_entity.pdbx_description
1 polymer ?
#
loop_
_entity_poly.entity_id
_entity_poly.type
_entity_poly.pdbx_seq_one_letter_code
_entity_poly.pdbx_strand_id
1 'polypeptide(L)'
;MYVSQFPDWENFTQKAAKIDVDEDDVAEVYVAAGDLLDSLENNKKLVDPEVPKTIAFVRQFLTLPGASAKRAAFAMIRTIENLVSSIFHHSISFFSKTAEKTVESASTVASKVIIGLLSVALVGASGIGPAAIRTGAPWVQQAAEIVQKQIDELVK
;
A
#
# COMPACT_ATOMS: atom_id res chain seq x y z
N MET A 1 5.63 23.66 16.06
CA MET A 1 5.50 23.71 17.54
C MET A 1 4.56 22.65 18.12
N TYR A 2 3.52 22.18 17.41
CA TYR A 2 2.71 21.03 17.87
C TYR A 2 3.33 19.65 17.59
N VAL A 3 4.12 19.51 16.51
CA VAL A 3 4.71 18.24 16.08
C VAL A 3 5.93 17.83 16.92
N SER A 4 6.69 18.79 17.45
CA SER A 4 7.92 18.59 18.24
C SER A 4 7.69 17.96 19.62
N GLN A 5 6.44 17.86 20.06
CA GLN A 5 6.09 17.13 21.29
C GLN A 5 6.04 15.62 21.07
N PHE A 6 6.02 15.18 19.80
CA PHE A 6 6.00 13.78 19.42
C PHE A 6 7.19 13.49 18.50
N PRO A 7 8.28 12.92 19.03
CA PRO A 7 9.54 12.72 18.30
C PRO A 7 9.37 11.98 16.96
N ASP A 8 8.45 11.01 16.91
CA ASP A 8 8.18 10.25 15.68
C ASP A 8 7.53 11.11 14.59
N TRP A 9 6.61 11.98 14.97
CA TRP A 9 5.97 12.91 14.03
C TRP A 9 6.95 13.99 13.57
N GLU A 10 7.83 14.46 14.45
CA GLU A 10 8.89 15.38 14.06
C GLU A 10 9.84 14.72 13.04
N ASN A 11 10.30 13.50 13.32
CA ASN A 11 11.12 12.72 12.40
C ASN A 11 10.41 12.49 11.05
N PHE A 12 9.12 12.17 11.06
CA PHE A 12 8.32 12.02 9.85
C PHE A 12 8.30 13.32 9.03
N THR A 13 7.97 14.46 9.67
CA THR A 13 7.89 15.75 8.97
C THR A 13 9.24 16.22 8.43
N GLN A 14 10.34 15.96 9.15
CA GLN A 14 11.70 16.25 8.68
C GLN A 14 12.08 15.37 7.48
N LYS A 15 11.72 14.09 7.48
CA LYS A 15 11.92 13.20 6.32
C LYS A 15 11.08 13.66 5.14
N ALA A 16 9.80 13.95 5.35
CA ALA A 16 8.90 14.46 4.32
C ALA A 16 9.41 15.74 3.66
N ALA A 17 10.03 16.64 4.44
CA ALA A 17 10.60 17.88 3.93
C ALA A 17 11.91 17.70 3.15
N LYS A 18 12.61 16.58 3.35
CA LYS A 18 13.89 16.26 2.67
C LYS A 18 13.72 15.46 1.40
N ILE A 19 12.52 14.93 1.16
CA ILE A 19 12.24 14.09 0.01
C ILE A 19 11.85 14.98 -1.17
N ASP A 20 12.45 14.67 -2.32
CA ASP A 20 12.17 15.32 -3.58
C ASP A 20 10.91 14.73 -4.21
N VAL A 21 9.77 15.14 -3.69
CA VAL A 21 8.44 14.89 -4.27
C VAL A 21 8.04 16.17 -4.99
N ASP A 22 7.80 16.11 -6.29
CA ASP A 22 7.29 17.22 -7.09
C ASP A 22 5.75 17.18 -7.22
N GLU A 23 5.19 18.09 -8.03
CA GLU A 23 3.73 18.16 -8.22
C GLU A 23 3.20 16.99 -9.08
N ASP A 24 4.02 16.48 -9.99
CA ASP A 24 3.66 15.33 -10.82
C ASP A 24 3.59 14.06 -9.95
N ASP A 25 4.55 13.87 -9.04
CA ASP A 25 4.52 12.79 -8.04
C ASP A 25 3.26 12.86 -7.15
N VAL A 26 2.84 14.06 -6.74
CA VAL A 26 1.60 14.23 -5.95
C VAL A 26 0.38 13.80 -6.77
N ALA A 27 0.32 14.15 -8.05
CA ALA A 27 -0.75 13.76 -8.94
C ALA A 27 -0.78 12.24 -9.18
N GLU A 28 0.38 11.62 -9.41
CA GLU A 28 0.51 10.17 -9.53
C GLU A 28 0.00 9.45 -8.28
N VAL A 29 0.43 9.90 -7.10
CA VAL A 29 -0.01 9.32 -5.81
C VAL A 29 -1.52 9.52 -5.60
N TYR A 30 -2.09 10.63 -6.05
CA TYR A 30 -3.53 10.88 -5.97
C TYR A 30 -4.35 9.92 -6.84
N VAL A 31 -3.87 9.62 -8.04
CA VAL A 31 -4.47 8.62 -8.95
C VAL A 31 -4.33 7.22 -8.35
N ALA A 32 -3.12 6.83 -7.94
CA ALA A 32 -2.84 5.54 -7.34
C ALA A 32 -3.68 5.27 -6.08
N ALA A 33 -3.87 6.28 -5.23
CA ALA A 33 -4.74 6.18 -4.06
C ALA A 33 -6.22 6.01 -4.46
N GLY A 34 -6.65 6.59 -5.59
CA GLY A 34 -7.98 6.38 -6.16
C GLY A 34 -8.18 4.94 -6.63
N ASP A 35 -7.25 4.43 -7.43
CA ASP A 35 -7.30 3.06 -7.96
C ASP A 35 -7.27 2.01 -6.82
N LEU A 36 -6.48 2.29 -5.77
CA LEU A 36 -6.45 1.46 -4.56
C LEU A 36 -7.79 1.48 -3.83
N LEU A 37 -8.44 2.65 -3.70
CA LEU A 37 -9.77 2.75 -3.10
C LEU A 37 -10.79 1.93 -3.89
N ASP A 38 -10.80 2.05 -5.23
CA ASP A 38 -11.69 1.27 -6.08
C ASP A 38 -11.45 -0.24 -5.93
N SER A 39 -10.18 -0.66 -5.83
CA SER A 39 -9.80 -2.04 -5.57
C SER A 39 -10.30 -2.53 -4.20
N LEU A 40 -10.11 -1.73 -3.15
CA LEU A 40 -10.62 -2.04 -1.80
C LEU A 40 -12.15 -2.10 -1.76
N GLU A 41 -12.82 -1.24 -2.52
CA GLU A 41 -14.27 -1.23 -2.63
C GLU A 41 -14.83 -2.47 -3.34
N ASN A 42 -14.16 -2.93 -4.39
CA ASN A 42 -14.48 -4.19 -5.05
C ASN A 42 -14.20 -5.42 -4.16
N ASN A 43 -13.40 -5.24 -3.10
CA ASN A 43 -13.00 -6.27 -2.16
C ASN A 43 -13.48 -5.99 -0.71
N LYS A 44 -14.62 -5.29 -0.53
CA LYS A 44 -15.19 -4.87 0.78
C LYS A 44 -15.29 -5.96 1.86
N LYS A 45 -15.34 -7.24 1.48
CA LYS A 45 -15.39 -8.38 2.41
C LYS A 45 -14.03 -8.81 2.96
N LEU A 46 -12.94 -8.36 2.34
CA LEU A 46 -11.57 -8.78 2.67
C LEU A 46 -10.86 -7.82 3.62
N VAL A 47 -11.40 -6.61 3.81
CA VAL A 47 -10.71 -5.53 4.50
C VAL A 47 -11.67 -4.84 5.47
N ASP A 48 -11.15 -4.43 6.63
CA ASP A 48 -11.90 -3.61 7.58
C ASP A 48 -12.36 -2.29 6.92
N PRO A 49 -13.63 -1.87 7.08
CA PRO A 49 -14.15 -0.63 6.51
C PRO A 49 -13.38 0.64 6.87
N GLU A 50 -12.64 0.65 7.98
CA GLU A 50 -11.82 1.79 8.39
C GLU A 50 -10.58 1.98 7.51
N VAL A 51 -10.09 0.93 6.83
CA VAL A 51 -8.94 1.03 5.92
C VAL A 51 -9.24 1.94 4.72
N PRO A 52 -10.26 1.67 3.88
CA PRO A 52 -10.59 2.56 2.76
C PRO A 52 -11.04 3.95 3.23
N LYS A 53 -11.73 4.06 4.38
CA LYS A 53 -12.07 5.38 4.94
C LYS A 53 -10.83 6.21 5.29
N THR A 54 -9.83 5.58 5.90
CA THR A 54 -8.58 6.25 6.27
C THR A 54 -7.82 6.70 5.03
N ILE A 55 -7.71 5.83 4.02
CA ILE A 55 -7.06 6.16 2.75
C ILE A 55 -7.81 7.32 2.06
N ALA A 56 -9.14 7.27 2.01
CA ALA A 56 -9.95 8.34 1.44
C ALA A 56 -9.77 9.66 2.19
N PHE A 57 -9.69 9.63 3.52
CA PHE A 57 -9.42 10.80 4.35
C PHE A 57 -8.04 11.41 4.05
N VAL A 58 -6.98 10.59 4.03
CA VAL A 58 -5.62 11.07 3.75
C VAL A 58 -5.51 11.61 2.32
N ARG A 59 -6.18 10.98 1.35
CA ARG A 59 -6.19 11.40 -0.06
C ARG A 59 -6.70 12.84 -0.25
N GLN A 60 -7.62 13.31 0.60
CA GLN A 60 -8.11 14.70 0.55
C GLN A 60 -7.00 15.73 0.75
N PHE A 61 -5.95 15.40 1.50
CA PHE A 61 -4.84 16.33 1.74
C PHE A 61 -3.90 16.48 0.54
N LEU A 62 -3.98 15.59 -0.45
CA LEU A 62 -3.20 15.68 -1.69
C LEU A 62 -3.66 16.82 -2.58
N THR A 63 -4.89 17.32 -2.41
CA THR A 63 -5.41 18.47 -3.16
C THR A 63 -5.02 19.81 -2.54
N LEU A 64 -4.30 19.82 -1.41
CA LEU A 64 -3.81 21.04 -0.79
C LEU A 64 -2.61 21.60 -1.56
N PRO A 65 -2.39 22.92 -1.58
CA PRO A 65 -1.26 23.49 -2.30
C PRO A 65 0.09 23.28 -1.60
N GLY A 66 1.16 23.19 -2.40
CA GLY A 66 2.55 23.31 -1.97
C GLY A 66 3.02 22.25 -0.97
N ALA A 67 3.68 22.69 0.10
CA ALA A 67 4.33 21.80 1.07
C ALA A 67 3.35 20.86 1.80
N SER A 68 2.07 21.21 1.89
CA SER A 68 1.04 20.36 2.49
C SER A 68 0.74 19.15 1.62
N ALA A 69 0.59 19.33 0.30
CA ALA A 69 0.42 18.24 -0.65
C ALA A 69 1.60 17.27 -0.62
N LYS A 70 2.83 17.78 -0.64
CA LYS A 70 4.05 16.93 -0.62
C LYS A 70 4.14 16.07 0.64
N ARG A 71 3.79 16.63 1.80
CA ARG A 71 3.72 15.86 3.06
C ARG A 71 2.60 14.82 3.03
N ALA A 72 1.45 15.16 2.46
CA ALA A 72 0.35 14.23 2.27
C ALA A 72 0.71 13.09 1.31
N ALA A 73 1.43 13.39 0.22
CA ALA A 73 1.93 12.39 -0.73
C ALA A 73 2.90 11.44 -0.05
N PHE A 74 3.85 11.97 0.72
CA PHE A 74 4.74 11.13 1.52
C PHE A 74 3.98 10.25 2.52
N ALA A 75 2.99 10.81 3.22
CA ALA A 75 2.14 10.04 4.14
C ALA A 75 1.36 8.93 3.43
N MET A 76 0.81 9.22 2.26
CA MET A 76 0.06 8.27 1.45
C MET A 76 0.95 7.13 0.95
N ILE A 77 2.13 7.46 0.40
CA ILE A 77 3.13 6.48 -0.02
C ILE A 77 3.48 5.53 1.14
N ARG A 78 3.77 6.08 2.32
CA ARG A 78 4.06 5.27 3.52
C ARG A 78 2.88 4.43 3.97
N THR A 79 1.66 4.93 3.81
CA THR A 79 0.43 4.18 4.11
C THR A 79 0.28 2.98 3.17
N ILE A 80 0.49 3.19 1.87
CA ILE A 80 0.43 2.14 0.85
C ILE A 80 1.55 1.12 1.04
N GLU A 81 2.79 1.57 1.31
CA GLU A 81 3.93 0.70 1.65
C GLU A 81 3.62 -0.21 2.85
N ASN A 82 3.04 0.35 3.91
CA ASN A 82 2.69 -0.40 5.11
C ASN A 82 1.58 -1.42 4.84
N LEU A 83 0.58 -1.03 4.02
CA LEU A 83 -0.49 -1.94 3.60
C LEU A 83 0.08 -3.13 2.80
N VAL A 84 0.90 -2.84 1.78
CA VAL A 84 1.57 -3.85 0.96
C VAL A 84 2.43 -4.77 1.82
N SER A 85 3.24 -4.20 2.72
CA SER A 85 4.09 -4.96 3.66
C SER A 85 3.27 -5.90 4.53
N SER A 86 2.16 -5.41 5.07
CA SER A 86 1.26 -6.21 5.91
C SER A 86 0.68 -7.39 5.14
N ILE A 87 0.15 -7.13 3.94
CA ILE A 87 -0.42 -8.17 3.07
C ILE A 87 0.66 -9.21 2.72
N PHE A 88 1.84 -8.76 2.30
CA PHE A 88 2.92 -9.66 1.88
C PHE A 88 3.40 -10.56 3.01
N HIS A 89 3.57 -10.00 4.22
CA HIS A 89 3.97 -10.76 5.40
C HIS A 89 2.96 -11.87 5.76
N HIS A 90 1.65 -11.56 5.68
CA HIS A 90 0.59 -12.53 5.96
C HIS A 90 0.49 -13.59 4.86
N SER A 91 0.64 -13.19 3.60
CA SER A 91 0.65 -14.12 2.46
C SER A 91 1.78 -15.13 2.57
N ILE A 92 3.02 -14.69 2.87
CA ILE A 92 4.15 -15.61 3.07
C ILE A 92 3.85 -16.60 4.21
N SER A 93 3.38 -16.11 5.36
CA SER A 93 3.04 -16.98 6.50
C SER A 93 2.01 -18.05 6.14
N PHE A 94 1.02 -17.70 5.31
CA PHE A 94 0.02 -18.64 4.84
C PHE A 94 0.60 -19.69 3.90
N PHE A 95 1.42 -19.29 2.91
CA PHE A 95 2.03 -20.24 1.98
C PHE A 95 2.96 -21.22 2.70
N SER A 96 3.76 -20.75 3.65
CA SER A 96 4.61 -21.64 4.47
C SER A 96 3.78 -22.67 5.23
N LYS A 97 2.68 -22.26 5.86
CA LYS A 97 1.80 -23.16 6.62
C LYS A 97 1.01 -24.13 5.74
N THR A 98 0.66 -23.72 4.52
CA THR A 98 -0.07 -24.55 3.56
C THR A 98 0.83 -25.59 2.91
N ALA A 99 2.09 -25.25 2.63
CA ALA A 99 3.11 -26.21 2.18
C ALA A 99 3.40 -27.29 3.24
N GLU A 100 3.34 -26.93 4.52
CA GLU A 100 3.54 -27.86 5.65
C GLU A 100 2.29 -28.72 5.98
N LYS A 101 1.09 -28.34 5.52
CA LYS A 101 -0.16 -29.06 5.83
C LYS A 101 -1.07 -29.19 4.62
N THR A 102 -1.12 -30.39 4.06
CA THR A 102 -2.03 -30.86 2.99
C THR A 102 -3.50 -30.82 3.45
N VAL A 103 -4.11 -29.63 3.56
CA VAL A 103 -5.55 -29.49 3.88
C VAL A 103 -6.27 -28.90 2.68
N GLU A 104 -6.70 -29.77 1.78
CA GLU A 104 -7.32 -29.45 0.48
C GLU A 104 -8.54 -28.51 0.57
N SER A 105 -9.38 -28.61 1.61
CA SER A 105 -10.63 -27.82 1.68
C SER A 105 -10.53 -26.48 2.41
N ALA A 106 -9.59 -26.33 3.36
CA ALA A 106 -9.30 -25.02 3.97
C ALA A 106 -8.50 -24.13 3.00
N SER A 107 -7.73 -24.76 2.10
CA SER A 107 -6.95 -24.13 1.05
C SER A 107 -7.79 -23.23 0.14
N THR A 108 -8.96 -23.67 -0.37
CA THR A 108 -9.61 -22.95 -1.48
C THR A 108 -10.20 -21.59 -1.09
N VAL A 109 -10.85 -21.47 0.08
CA VAL A 109 -11.44 -20.19 0.54
C VAL A 109 -10.35 -19.23 1.01
N ALA A 110 -9.37 -19.74 1.77
CA ALA A 110 -8.25 -18.94 2.23
C ALA A 110 -7.38 -18.44 1.05
N SER A 111 -7.17 -19.27 0.03
CA SER A 111 -6.49 -18.88 -1.20
C SER A 111 -7.23 -17.76 -1.95
N LYS A 112 -8.57 -17.78 -2.03
CA LYS A 112 -9.32 -16.67 -2.65
C LYS A 112 -9.15 -15.36 -1.90
N VAL A 113 -9.18 -15.41 -0.55
CA VAL A 113 -8.95 -14.22 0.29
C VAL A 113 -7.55 -13.67 0.05
N ILE A 114 -6.54 -14.53 0.01
CA ILE A 114 -5.15 -14.12 -0.17
C ILE A 114 -4.88 -13.59 -1.57
N ILE A 115 -5.43 -14.23 -2.61
CA ILE A 115 -5.35 -13.72 -3.98
C ILE A 115 -5.99 -12.33 -4.06
N GLY A 116 -7.17 -12.13 -3.46
CA GLY A 116 -7.82 -10.83 -3.43
C GLY A 116 -6.99 -9.75 -2.70
N LEU A 117 -6.40 -10.08 -1.54
CA LEU A 117 -5.49 -9.18 -0.84
C LEU A 117 -4.22 -8.89 -1.64
N LEU A 118 -3.64 -9.89 -2.28
CA LEU A 118 -2.47 -9.73 -3.16
C LEU A 118 -2.81 -8.84 -4.37
N SER A 119 -3.99 -8.96 -4.96
CA SER A 119 -4.45 -8.04 -6.02
C SER A 119 -4.57 -6.60 -5.52
N VAL A 120 -5.06 -6.38 -4.29
CA VAL A 120 -5.08 -5.05 -3.65
C VAL A 120 -3.66 -4.52 -3.45
N ALA A 121 -2.75 -5.34 -2.94
CA ALA A 121 -1.35 -4.97 -2.76
C ALA A 121 -0.66 -4.63 -4.09
N LEU A 122 -0.96 -5.38 -5.15
CA LEU A 122 -0.43 -5.14 -6.48
C LEU A 122 -0.86 -3.77 -7.02
N VAL A 123 -2.16 -3.44 -6.96
CA VAL A 123 -2.69 -2.14 -7.38
C VAL A 123 -2.02 -1.00 -6.60
N GLY A 124 -1.91 -1.15 -5.27
CA GLY A 124 -1.24 -0.16 -4.44
C GLY A 124 0.23 0.03 -4.82
N ALA A 125 0.98 -1.06 -4.94
CA ALA A 125 2.41 -1.03 -5.21
C ALA A 125 2.75 -0.54 -6.63
N SER A 126 1.97 -0.92 -7.65
CA SER A 126 2.21 -0.52 -9.03
C SER A 126 1.89 0.96 -9.26
N GLY A 127 0.85 1.48 -8.61
CA GLY A 127 0.44 2.88 -8.75
C GLY A 127 1.43 3.89 -8.16
N ILE A 128 2.18 3.50 -7.12
CA ILE A 128 3.14 4.41 -6.45
C ILE A 128 4.60 4.18 -6.86
N GLY A 129 4.91 3.25 -7.76
CA GLY A 129 6.28 2.77 -8.03
C GLY A 129 7.32 3.89 -8.23
N PRO A 130 7.13 4.82 -9.18
CA PRO A 130 8.07 5.93 -9.41
C PRO A 130 8.25 6.83 -8.18
N ALA A 131 7.16 7.25 -7.54
CA ALA A 131 7.20 8.08 -6.33
C ALA A 131 7.80 7.34 -5.12
N ALA A 132 7.58 6.02 -5.00
CA ALA A 132 8.16 5.17 -3.95
C ALA A 132 9.68 5.09 -4.06
N ILE A 133 10.24 5.03 -5.28
CA ILE A 133 11.69 5.06 -5.49
C ILE A 133 12.29 6.37 -4.95
N ARG A 134 11.68 7.51 -5.29
CA ARG A 134 12.13 8.85 -4.84
C ARG A 134 12.04 9.05 -3.33
N THR A 135 11.13 8.33 -2.67
CA THR A 135 10.90 8.42 -1.22
C THR A 135 11.66 7.35 -0.41
N GLY A 136 12.55 6.59 -1.07
CA GLY A 136 13.45 5.63 -0.44
C GLY A 136 12.86 4.22 -0.25
N ALA A 137 11.87 3.84 -1.05
CA ALA A 137 11.23 2.53 -1.04
C ALA A 137 11.27 1.83 -2.41
N PRO A 138 12.47 1.63 -3.02
CA PRO A 138 12.61 0.97 -4.31
C PRO A 138 12.12 -0.50 -4.30
N TRP A 139 12.02 -1.10 -3.12
CA TRP A 139 11.53 -2.47 -2.94
C TRP A 139 10.06 -2.63 -3.35
N VAL A 140 9.26 -1.56 -3.37
CA VAL A 140 7.82 -1.62 -3.69
C VAL A 140 7.59 -2.12 -5.12
N GLN A 141 8.43 -1.70 -6.07
CA GLN A 141 8.36 -2.17 -7.45
C GLN A 141 8.68 -3.67 -7.55
N GLN A 142 9.71 -4.12 -6.84
CA GLN A 142 10.08 -5.53 -6.79
C GLN A 142 8.97 -6.37 -6.12
N ALA A 143 8.34 -5.84 -5.07
CA ALA A 143 7.20 -6.48 -4.43
C ALA A 143 6.01 -6.62 -5.39
N ALA A 144 5.71 -5.60 -6.21
CA ALA A 144 4.68 -5.69 -7.24
C ALA A 144 4.96 -6.84 -8.23
N GLU A 145 6.20 -6.96 -8.69
CA GLU A 145 6.61 -8.05 -9.60
C GLU A 145 6.48 -9.44 -8.95
N ILE A 146 6.87 -9.58 -7.69
CA ILE A 146 6.76 -10.85 -6.95
C ILE A 146 5.29 -11.20 -6.73
N VAL A 147 4.47 -10.22 -6.33
CA VAL A 147 3.03 -10.40 -6.13
C VAL A 147 2.35 -10.83 -7.44
N GLN A 148 2.68 -10.20 -8.57
CA GLN A 148 2.15 -10.59 -9.87
C GLN A 148 2.48 -12.05 -10.20
N LYS A 149 3.75 -12.46 -10.05
CA LYS A 149 4.17 -13.85 -10.27
C LYS A 149 3.41 -14.82 -9.38
N GLN A 150 3.21 -14.47 -8.11
CA GLN A 150 2.49 -15.34 -7.17
C GLN A 150 1.01 -15.48 -7.53
N ILE A 151 0.36 -14.40 -7.98
CA ILE A 151 -1.02 -14.45 -8.49
C ILE A 151 -1.09 -15.37 -9.71
N ASP A 152 -0.16 -15.23 -10.66
CA ASP A 152 -0.13 -16.04 -11.88
C ASP A 152 0.07 -17.53 -11.60
N GLU A 153 0.84 -17.88 -10.57
CA GLU A 153 1.02 -19.27 -10.11
C GLU A 153 -0.25 -19.85 -9.48
N LEU A 154 -1.04 -19.04 -8.77
CA LEU A 154 -2.23 -19.49 -8.04
C LEU A 154 -3.50 -19.55 -8.91
N VAL A 155 -3.51 -18.86 -10.05
CA VAL A 155 -4.64 -18.82 -10.99
C VAL A 155 -4.55 -19.93 -12.05
N LYS A 156 -3.38 -20.55 -12.23
CA LYS A 156 -3.18 -21.74 -13.08
C LYS A 156 -3.79 -23.00 -12.47
#